data_AF-A0A2V8P521-F1
#
_entry.id   AF-A0A2V8P521-F1
#
_cell.length_a   1.000
_cell.length_b   1.000
_cell.length_c   1.000
_cell.angle_alpha   90.00
_cell.angle_beta   90.00
_cell.angle_gamma   90.00
#
_symmetry.space_group_name_H-M   'P 1'
#
loop_
_entity.id
_entity.type
_entity.pdbx_description
1 polymer ?
#
loop_
_entity_poly.entity_id
_entity_poly.type
_entity_poly.pdbx_seq_one_letter_code
_entity_poly.pdbx_strand_id
1 'polypeptide(L)'
;MPAIGPKQAGRQRWKVRSAAVIRQPRRSLGWRAALLALSSPNCPLRAWRDGSHARRISTVNAWTFILPAVAGAGVSAWGAFHPRSQLFGPTVHWADNACALTFDDGPNPQVTTRLLSLLEKHEVPATFFVLGKYVREYPSLASEIVARKHCIGNHTYAHPSLLLLSRQRIIDELNRCEDAVFQATAVRTACVRPPFGFRGPQFYPAARRAGFSKIVMWSVNGWDWNPQPACRVSRRLEKVQQGDIVLLHDGDHRASNADRRHMLEALEYWLPRWKNRGLQFVSFG
;
A
#
# COMPACT_ATOMS: atom_id res chain seq x y z
N MET A 1 -41.39 -37.73 -18.91
CA MET A 1 -40.86 -37.92 -20.29
C MET A 1 -41.33 -36.73 -21.13
N PRO A 2 -40.49 -36.10 -21.98
CA PRO A 2 -39.34 -36.67 -22.66
C PRO A 2 -37.99 -36.06 -22.25
N ALA A 3 -36.96 -36.91 -22.38
CA ALA A 3 -35.56 -36.59 -22.24
C ALA A 3 -35.00 -36.03 -23.57
N ILE A 4 -34.11 -35.04 -23.51
CA ILE A 4 -33.30 -34.59 -24.64
C ILE A 4 -31.84 -34.63 -24.20
N GLY A 5 -31.07 -35.50 -24.86
CA GLY A 5 -29.69 -35.84 -24.53
C GLY A 5 -28.64 -34.77 -24.89
N PRO A 6 -27.38 -34.98 -24.47
CA PRO A 6 -26.34 -33.97 -24.55
C PRO A 6 -25.72 -33.86 -25.95
N LYS A 7 -25.59 -32.63 -26.45
CA LYS A 7 -24.89 -32.32 -27.72
C LYS A 7 -23.38 -32.48 -27.56
N GLN A 8 -22.80 -33.20 -28.51
CA GLN A 8 -21.38 -33.55 -28.60
C GLN A 8 -20.47 -32.35 -28.90
N ALA A 9 -19.29 -32.37 -28.28
CA ALA A 9 -18.21 -31.42 -28.48
C ALA A 9 -17.48 -31.65 -29.81
N GLY A 10 -17.54 -30.66 -30.71
CA GLY A 10 -16.77 -30.65 -31.97
C GLY A 10 -15.33 -30.22 -31.74
N ARG A 11 -14.37 -31.15 -31.91
CA ARG A 11 -12.93 -30.85 -31.98
C ARG A 11 -12.58 -30.25 -33.34
N GLN A 12 -12.20 -28.97 -33.38
CA GLN A 12 -11.58 -28.38 -34.58
C GLN A 12 -10.09 -28.73 -34.62
N ARG A 13 -9.71 -29.55 -35.62
CA ARG A 13 -8.31 -29.84 -36.00
C ARG A 13 -7.73 -28.64 -36.77
N TRP A 14 -6.70 -28.03 -36.22
CA TRP A 14 -5.87 -27.05 -36.93
C TRP A 14 -4.92 -27.79 -37.89
N LYS A 15 -5.06 -27.51 -39.20
CA LYS A 15 -4.14 -27.96 -40.25
C LYS A 15 -2.87 -27.12 -40.21
N VAL A 16 -1.74 -27.73 -39.85
CA VAL A 16 -0.40 -27.15 -40.02
C VAL A 16 -0.01 -27.28 -41.50
N ARG A 17 0.21 -26.16 -42.19
CA ARG A 17 0.79 -26.13 -43.54
C ARG A 17 2.31 -25.95 -43.44
N SER A 18 3.05 -26.94 -43.91
CA SER A 18 4.48 -26.84 -44.18
C SER A 18 4.73 -26.22 -45.55
N ALA A 19 5.69 -25.29 -45.64
CA ALA A 19 6.75 -25.22 -46.67
C ALA A 19 7.34 -23.81 -46.78
N ALA A 20 8.65 -23.67 -46.58
CA ALA A 20 9.59 -23.07 -47.55
C ALA A 20 11.01 -23.07 -46.96
N VAL A 21 11.86 -23.90 -47.55
CA VAL A 21 13.31 -23.97 -47.28
C VAL A 21 13.98 -22.78 -47.97
N ILE A 22 14.58 -21.89 -47.18
CA ILE A 22 15.40 -20.78 -47.68
C ILE A 22 16.81 -21.31 -47.97
N ARG A 23 17.22 -21.26 -49.25
CA ARG A 23 18.57 -21.61 -49.71
C ARG A 23 19.59 -20.58 -49.22
N GLN A 24 20.72 -21.05 -48.68
CA GLN A 24 21.88 -20.22 -48.37
C GLN A 24 22.66 -19.85 -49.65
N PRO A 25 23.13 -18.59 -49.81
CA PRO A 25 24.13 -18.25 -50.80
C PRO A 25 25.56 -18.49 -50.28
N ARG A 26 26.38 -19.00 -51.19
CA ARG A 26 27.79 -19.38 -51.02
C ARG A 26 28.67 -18.19 -50.61
N ARG A 27 29.63 -18.47 -49.72
CA ARG A 27 30.81 -17.62 -49.45
C ARG A 27 31.66 -17.48 -50.72
N SER A 28 32.21 -16.29 -50.99
CA SER A 28 33.66 -16.06 -51.11
C SER A 28 34.00 -14.65 -51.65
N LEU A 29 35.22 -14.22 -51.35
CA LEU A 29 35.93 -13.01 -51.78
C LEU A 29 35.50 -11.66 -51.15
N GLY A 30 36.16 -11.31 -50.05
CA GLY A 30 36.17 -9.94 -49.51
C GLY A 30 37.36 -9.59 -48.61
N TRP A 31 38.15 -10.57 -48.16
CA TRP A 31 39.15 -10.34 -47.10
C TRP A 31 40.59 -10.15 -47.61
N ARG A 32 40.85 -10.28 -48.92
CA ARG A 32 42.20 -10.08 -49.49
C ARG A 32 42.45 -8.69 -50.06
N ALA A 33 41.43 -7.85 -50.25
CA ALA A 33 41.61 -6.47 -50.71
C ALA A 33 41.90 -5.48 -49.58
N ALA A 34 41.54 -5.81 -48.33
CA ALA A 34 41.71 -4.90 -47.18
C ALA A 34 43.14 -4.85 -46.62
N LEU A 35 44.01 -5.80 -46.99
CA LEU A 35 45.38 -5.91 -46.46
C LEU A 35 46.45 -5.17 -47.29
N LEU A 36 46.11 -4.66 -48.48
CA LEU A 36 47.05 -3.94 -49.35
C LEU A 36 46.91 -2.40 -49.31
N ALA A 37 45.93 -1.86 -48.58
CA ALA A 37 45.73 -0.42 -48.44
C ALA A 37 46.50 0.21 -47.25
N LEU A 38 47.22 -0.58 -46.45
CA LEU A 38 47.92 -0.13 -45.24
C LEU A 38 49.41 0.20 -45.45
N SER A 39 49.95 0.05 -46.66
CA SER A 39 51.38 0.26 -46.97
C SER A 39 51.66 1.48 -47.86
N SER A 40 50.66 2.31 -48.18
CA SER A 40 50.87 3.53 -48.96
C SER A 40 51.45 4.67 -48.10
N PRO A 41 52.52 5.36 -48.55
CA PRO A 41 53.20 6.41 -47.78
C PRO A 41 52.34 7.67 -47.53
N ASN A 42 51.18 7.80 -48.20
CA ASN A 42 50.26 8.94 -48.07
C ASN A 42 48.95 8.59 -47.33
N CYS A 43 48.95 7.56 -46.49
CA CYS A 43 47.76 7.21 -45.69
C CYS A 43 47.58 8.20 -44.51
N PRO A 44 46.42 8.89 -44.40
CA PRO A 44 46.17 9.89 -43.34
C PRO A 44 46.07 9.28 -41.92
N LEU A 45 46.16 7.94 -41.80
CA LEU A 45 46.09 7.21 -40.54
C LEU A 45 47.41 7.18 -39.75
N ARG A 46 48.51 7.78 -40.26
CA ARG A 46 49.78 7.91 -39.50
C ARG A 46 49.75 8.98 -38.41
N ALA A 47 48.72 9.82 -38.34
CA ALA A 47 48.56 10.85 -37.31
C ALA A 47 48.17 10.31 -35.92
N TRP A 48 47.97 8.99 -35.76
CA TRP A 48 47.59 8.36 -34.49
C TRP A 48 48.77 7.75 -33.72
N ARG A 49 49.99 8.22 -33.98
CA ARG A 49 51.20 7.78 -33.28
C ARG A 49 51.93 8.92 -32.59
N ASP A 50 51.16 9.86 -32.04
CA ASP A 50 51.66 10.85 -31.09
C ASP A 50 50.92 10.69 -29.75
N GLY A 51 51.66 10.19 -28.76
CA GLY A 51 51.16 9.77 -27.45
C GLY A 51 50.91 10.91 -26.48
N SER A 52 50.43 12.06 -26.95
CA SER A 52 50.30 13.28 -26.14
C SER A 52 48.86 13.72 -25.85
N HIS A 53 47.84 12.94 -26.24
CA HIS A 53 46.44 13.24 -25.94
C HIS A 53 45.69 12.05 -25.31
N ALA A 54 46.36 11.25 -24.49
CA ALA A 54 45.67 10.51 -23.44
C ALA A 54 45.14 11.55 -22.43
N ARG A 55 44.00 12.17 -22.75
CA ARG A 55 43.21 12.93 -21.77
C ARG A 55 43.10 12.03 -20.56
N ARG A 56 43.77 12.44 -19.48
CA ARG A 56 43.65 11.86 -18.15
C ARG A 56 42.16 11.99 -17.81
N ILE A 57 41.36 10.98 -18.15
CA ILE A 57 40.05 10.82 -17.55
C ILE A 57 40.42 10.57 -16.09
N SER A 58 40.38 11.64 -15.30
CA SER A 58 40.45 11.56 -13.85
C SER A 58 39.51 10.44 -13.47
N THR A 59 40.05 9.37 -12.87
CA THR A 59 39.23 8.24 -12.39
C THR A 59 38.24 8.82 -11.40
N VAL A 60 37.03 9.10 -11.87
CA VAL A 60 35.97 9.61 -11.00
C VAL A 60 35.74 8.52 -9.99
N ASN A 61 35.93 8.84 -8.72
CA ASN A 61 35.81 7.86 -7.65
C ASN A 61 34.40 7.24 -7.72
N ALA A 62 34.29 5.93 -7.84
CA ALA A 62 33.00 5.25 -7.91
C ALA A 62 32.10 5.59 -6.71
N TRP A 63 32.71 5.90 -5.56
CA TRP A 63 32.01 6.38 -4.36
C TRP A 63 31.23 7.69 -4.57
N THR A 64 31.63 8.52 -5.53
CA THR A 64 30.90 9.74 -5.92
C THR A 64 29.51 9.45 -6.46
N PHE A 65 29.27 8.27 -7.03
CA PHE A 65 27.95 7.86 -7.52
C PHE A 65 27.24 6.87 -6.58
N ILE A 66 28.01 5.99 -5.93
CA ILE A 66 27.45 4.95 -5.05
C ILE A 66 26.82 5.57 -3.80
N LEU A 67 27.52 6.49 -3.10
CA LEU A 67 27.02 7.04 -1.84
C LEU A 67 25.70 7.82 -2.03
N PRO A 68 25.55 8.72 -3.01
CA PRO A 68 24.26 9.39 -3.26
C PRO A 68 23.16 8.42 -3.66
N ALA A 69 23.46 7.37 -4.44
CA ALA A 69 22.47 6.38 -4.85
C ALA A 69 21.95 5.58 -3.65
N VAL A 70 22.83 5.13 -2.76
CA VAL A 70 22.45 4.41 -1.53
C VAL A 70 21.65 5.32 -0.59
N ALA A 71 22.09 6.57 -0.40
CA ALA A 71 21.36 7.55 0.40
C ALA A 71 19.95 7.81 -0.17
N GLY A 72 19.84 8.01 -1.49
CA GLY A 72 18.57 8.21 -2.18
C GLY A 72 17.63 7.02 -2.06
N ALA A 73 18.16 5.79 -2.15
CA ALA A 73 17.38 4.57 -1.92
C ALA A 73 16.89 4.48 -0.47
N GLY A 74 17.74 4.81 0.51
CA GLY A 74 17.38 4.84 1.92
C GLY A 74 16.27 5.86 2.23
N VAL A 75 16.38 7.08 1.69
CA VAL A 75 15.35 8.12 1.84
C VAL A 75 14.03 7.70 1.21
N SER A 76 14.08 7.09 0.02
CA SER A 76 12.88 6.60 -0.68
C SER A 76 12.21 5.47 0.10
N ALA A 77 12.98 4.52 0.64
CA ALA A 77 12.47 3.46 1.50
C ALA A 77 11.85 4.03 2.79
N TRP A 78 12.51 4.98 3.45
CA TRP A 78 11.93 5.67 4.61
C TRP A 78 10.60 6.36 4.25
N GLY A 79 10.56 7.02 3.09
CA GLY A 79 9.34 7.61 2.54
C GLY A 79 8.19 6.61 2.36
N ALA A 80 8.54 5.43 1.86
CA ALA A 80 7.60 4.40 1.51
C ALA A 80 7.00 3.68 2.72
N PHE A 81 7.82 3.42 3.73
CA PHE A 81 7.49 2.50 4.81
C PHE A 81 7.26 3.18 6.17
N HIS A 82 7.79 4.38 6.39
CA HIS A 82 7.66 5.04 7.70
C HIS A 82 6.33 5.80 7.83
N PRO A 83 5.50 5.54 8.86
CA PRO A 83 4.17 6.17 9.00
C PRO A 83 4.21 7.70 9.06
N ARG A 84 5.25 8.25 9.69
CA ARG A 84 5.40 9.71 9.87
C ARG A 84 6.04 10.43 8.67
N SER A 85 6.49 9.70 7.65
CA SER A 85 7.15 10.35 6.52
C SER A 85 6.19 11.25 5.74
N GLN A 86 6.67 12.44 5.38
CA GLN A 86 5.96 13.40 4.53
C GLN A 86 6.47 13.38 3.07
N LEU A 87 7.40 12.47 2.73
CA LEU A 87 8.09 12.48 1.44
C LEU A 87 7.15 12.29 0.25
N PHE A 88 6.14 11.43 0.40
CA PHE A 88 5.15 11.14 -0.64
C PHE A 88 3.81 11.83 -0.38
N GLY A 89 3.86 13.05 0.17
CA GLY A 89 2.72 13.89 0.45
C GLY A 89 2.41 14.00 1.95
N PRO A 90 1.62 15.01 2.34
CA PRO A 90 1.27 15.25 3.73
C PRO A 90 0.47 14.09 4.34
N THR A 91 0.80 13.71 5.57
CA THR A 91 0.06 12.71 6.35
C THR A 91 -0.23 13.21 7.76
N VAL A 92 -1.43 12.91 8.24
CA VAL A 92 -1.84 13.14 9.63
C VAL A 92 -1.36 11.96 10.47
N HIS A 93 -0.40 12.19 11.34
CA HIS A 93 0.19 11.17 12.22
C HIS A 93 0.21 11.60 13.70
N TRP A 94 -0.46 12.70 13.99
CA TRP A 94 -0.64 13.30 15.31
C TRP A 94 -2.04 13.94 15.36
N ALA A 95 -2.73 13.85 16.49
CA ALA A 95 -4.09 14.35 16.73
C ALA A 95 -4.11 15.57 17.67
N ASP A 96 -3.03 16.35 17.64
CA ASP A 96 -2.82 17.60 18.39
C ASP A 96 -3.04 17.44 19.90
N ASN A 97 -4.12 18.01 20.41
CA ASN A 97 -4.45 18.07 21.83
C ASN A 97 -5.42 16.96 22.25
N ALA A 98 -5.56 15.88 21.49
CA ALA A 98 -6.37 14.71 21.84
C ALA A 98 -5.77 13.42 21.29
N CYS A 99 -6.17 12.28 21.85
CA CYS A 99 -5.80 10.94 21.37
C CYS A 99 -6.85 10.46 20.37
N ALA A 100 -6.42 9.85 19.27
CA ALA A 100 -7.32 9.23 18.29
C ALA A 100 -7.13 7.70 18.29
N LEU A 101 -8.17 6.97 18.69
CA LEU A 101 -8.22 5.52 18.51
C LEU A 101 -8.67 5.20 17.09
N THR A 102 -7.89 4.38 16.40
CA THR A 102 -8.17 3.98 15.02
C THR A 102 -8.10 2.48 14.84
N PHE A 103 -9.02 1.94 14.05
CA PHE A 103 -9.20 0.50 13.84
C PHE A 103 -9.20 0.18 12.35
N ASP A 104 -8.29 -0.69 11.92
CA ASP A 104 -8.16 -1.10 10.52
C ASP A 104 -8.76 -2.51 10.29
N ASP A 105 -9.05 -2.79 9.01
CA ASP A 105 -9.47 -4.09 8.45
C ASP A 105 -10.90 -4.56 8.71
N GLY A 106 -11.71 -3.83 9.48
CA GLY A 106 -13.13 -4.08 9.65
C GLY A 106 -14.01 -3.75 8.43
N PRO A 107 -15.35 -3.89 8.53
CA PRO A 107 -16.07 -4.37 9.71
C PRO A 107 -15.96 -5.89 9.88
N ASN A 108 -15.85 -6.34 11.12
CA ASN A 108 -15.71 -7.74 11.52
C ASN A 108 -16.90 -8.15 12.43
N PRO A 109 -17.77 -9.07 12.00
CA PRO A 109 -18.97 -9.46 12.75
C PRO A 109 -18.68 -10.09 14.12
N GLN A 110 -17.47 -10.61 14.37
CA GLN A 110 -17.12 -11.19 15.66
C GLN A 110 -16.65 -10.16 16.70
N VAL A 111 -16.09 -9.04 16.24
CA VAL A 111 -15.31 -8.11 17.08
C VAL A 111 -15.92 -6.72 17.08
N THR A 112 -16.29 -6.16 15.93
CA THR A 112 -16.68 -4.75 15.79
C THR A 112 -17.84 -4.39 16.71
N THR A 113 -18.91 -5.19 16.80
CA THR A 113 -20.04 -4.90 17.70
C THR A 113 -19.62 -4.86 19.17
N ARG A 114 -18.70 -5.73 19.59
CA ARG A 114 -18.17 -5.73 20.98
C ARG A 114 -17.28 -4.52 21.23
N LEU A 115 -16.45 -4.17 20.25
CA LEU A 115 -15.62 -2.97 20.29
C LEU A 115 -16.48 -1.70 20.41
N LEU A 116 -17.54 -1.59 19.61
CA LEU A 116 -18.49 -0.47 19.67
C LEU A 116 -19.10 -0.33 21.06
N SER A 117 -19.59 -1.43 21.65
CA SER A 117 -20.12 -1.41 23.02
C SER A 117 -19.08 -1.04 24.08
N LEU A 118 -17.82 -1.45 23.90
CA LEU A 118 -16.73 -1.07 24.80
C LEU A 118 -16.40 0.42 24.69
N LEU A 119 -16.34 0.96 23.48
CA LEU A 119 -16.10 2.38 23.24
C LEU A 119 -17.25 3.25 23.79
N GLU A 120 -18.49 2.83 23.58
CA GLU A 120 -19.70 3.49 24.09
C GLU A 120 -19.72 3.53 25.63
N LYS A 121 -19.41 2.40 26.29
CA LYS A 121 -19.29 2.32 27.77
C LYS A 121 -18.31 3.34 28.34
N HIS A 122 -17.27 3.68 27.59
CA HIS A 122 -16.25 4.64 28.00
C HIS A 122 -16.41 6.02 27.36
N GLU A 123 -17.47 6.24 26.57
CA GLU A 123 -17.73 7.48 25.83
C GLU A 123 -16.55 7.92 24.96
N VAL A 124 -15.90 6.96 24.30
CA VAL A 124 -14.71 7.21 23.48
C VAL A 124 -15.07 7.19 22.00
N PRO A 125 -15.03 8.33 21.29
CA PRO A 125 -15.15 8.32 19.84
C PRO A 125 -13.93 7.66 19.19
N ALA A 126 -14.11 7.10 18.00
CA ALA A 126 -13.05 6.38 17.28
C ALA A 126 -13.24 6.50 15.77
N THR A 127 -12.20 6.16 15.00
CA THR A 127 -12.27 6.09 13.54
C THR A 127 -11.97 4.68 13.04
N PHE A 128 -12.85 4.14 12.21
CA PHE A 128 -12.72 2.80 11.63
C PHE A 128 -12.32 2.92 10.15
N PHE A 129 -11.12 2.49 9.80
CA PHE A 129 -10.65 2.38 8.42
C PHE A 129 -11.10 1.03 7.85
N VAL A 130 -12.23 1.06 7.15
CA VAL A 130 -12.93 -0.15 6.71
C VAL A 130 -12.50 -0.60 5.32
N LEU A 131 -12.58 -1.91 5.09
CA LEU A 131 -12.39 -2.53 3.79
C LEU A 131 -13.71 -2.59 3.04
N GLY A 132 -13.74 -2.04 1.83
CA GLY A 132 -14.94 -1.99 1.00
C GLY A 132 -15.59 -3.36 0.76
N LYS A 133 -14.78 -4.42 0.58
CA LYS A 133 -15.30 -5.79 0.43
C LYS A 133 -16.09 -6.28 1.65
N TYR A 134 -15.67 -5.92 2.87
CA TYR A 134 -16.36 -6.34 4.09
C TYR A 134 -17.54 -5.44 4.42
N VAL A 135 -17.48 -4.15 4.06
CA VAL A 135 -18.67 -3.29 4.11
C VAL A 135 -19.79 -3.85 3.23
N ARG A 136 -19.48 -4.38 2.04
CA ARG A 136 -20.49 -5.03 1.19
C ARG A 136 -21.05 -6.33 1.78
N GLU A 137 -20.24 -7.06 2.54
CA GLU A 137 -20.63 -8.31 3.20
C GLU A 137 -21.46 -8.05 4.47
N TYR A 138 -21.12 -7.00 5.22
CA TYR A 138 -21.74 -6.62 6.49
C TYR A 138 -22.19 -5.15 6.50
N PRO A 139 -23.12 -4.75 5.61
CA PRO A 139 -23.52 -3.35 5.48
C PRO A 139 -24.16 -2.81 6.76
N SER A 140 -24.96 -3.62 7.47
CA SER A 140 -25.59 -3.24 8.73
C SER A 140 -24.57 -2.86 9.81
N LEU A 141 -23.42 -3.54 9.85
CA LEU A 141 -22.36 -3.29 10.82
C LEU A 141 -21.64 -1.97 10.50
N ALA A 142 -21.45 -1.65 9.21
CA ALA A 142 -20.96 -0.33 8.82
C ALA A 142 -21.96 0.78 9.18
N SER A 143 -23.27 0.57 8.97
CA SER A 143 -24.31 1.51 9.42
C SER A 143 -24.29 1.69 10.94
N GLU A 144 -24.04 0.62 11.69
CA GLU A 144 -23.97 0.64 13.15
C GLU A 144 -22.81 1.49 13.67
N ILE A 145 -21.62 1.41 13.04
CA ILE A 145 -20.46 2.26 13.37
C ILE A 145 -20.86 3.74 13.32
N VAL A 146 -21.53 4.16 12.24
CA VAL A 146 -21.97 5.56 12.04
C VAL A 146 -23.10 5.92 13.00
N ALA A 147 -24.08 5.03 13.20
CA ALA A 147 -25.21 5.26 14.11
C ALA A 147 -24.74 5.49 15.56
N ARG A 148 -23.66 4.82 15.97
CA ARG A 148 -23.00 5.02 17.27
C ARG A 148 -21.99 6.17 17.30
N LYS A 149 -22.06 7.09 16.31
CA LYS A 149 -21.29 8.34 16.22
C LYS A 149 -19.78 8.15 16.10
N HIS A 150 -19.34 7.00 15.60
CA HIS A 150 -17.94 6.81 15.19
C HIS A 150 -17.75 7.21 13.73
N CYS A 151 -16.51 7.54 13.37
CA CYS A 151 -16.18 7.93 12.00
C CYS A 151 -15.72 6.73 11.19
N ILE A 152 -16.08 6.70 9.91
CA ILE A 152 -15.54 5.75 8.95
C ILE A 152 -14.46 6.45 8.11
N GLY A 153 -13.34 5.76 7.91
CA GLY A 153 -12.29 6.07 6.95
C GLY A 153 -12.17 4.97 5.90
N ASN A 154 -11.59 5.31 4.76
CA ASN A 154 -11.40 4.39 3.64
C ASN A 154 -10.08 3.62 3.79
N HIS A 155 -10.12 2.29 3.77
CA HIS A 155 -8.93 1.42 3.81
C HIS A 155 -8.72 0.62 2.53
N THR A 156 -9.19 1.14 1.38
CA THR A 156 -9.28 0.45 0.09
C THR A 156 -10.33 -0.65 0.05
N TYR A 157 -10.62 -1.16 -1.15
CA TYR A 157 -11.62 -2.20 -1.31
C TYR A 157 -11.09 -3.58 -0.90
N ALA A 158 -9.89 -3.95 -1.37
CA ALA A 158 -9.35 -5.30 -1.23
C ALA A 158 -8.07 -5.41 -0.38
N HIS A 159 -7.56 -4.30 0.16
CA HIS A 159 -6.29 -4.22 0.89
C HIS A 159 -5.03 -4.61 0.07
N PRO A 160 -4.85 -4.16 -1.18
CA PRO A 160 -3.60 -4.41 -1.90
C PRO A 160 -2.48 -3.48 -1.40
N SER A 161 -1.23 -3.90 -1.55
CA SER A 161 -0.10 -2.96 -1.38
C SER A 161 -0.14 -1.90 -2.47
N LEU A 162 -0.15 -0.62 -2.08
CA LEU A 162 -0.28 0.50 -3.02
C LEU A 162 1.07 0.99 -3.59
N LEU A 163 2.20 0.46 -3.09
CA LEU A 163 3.55 0.94 -3.40
C LEU A 163 3.88 1.01 -4.88
N LEU A 164 3.42 0.02 -5.65
CA LEU A 164 3.74 -0.13 -7.08
C LEU A 164 2.48 -0.15 -7.95
N LEU A 165 1.30 0.09 -7.37
CA LEU A 165 0.08 0.19 -8.16
C LEU A 165 0.07 1.49 -8.97
N SER A 166 -0.53 1.45 -10.16
CA SER A 166 -0.77 2.65 -10.95
C SER A 166 -1.78 3.57 -10.27
N ARG A 167 -1.72 4.87 -10.56
CA ARG A 167 -2.67 5.87 -10.04
C ARG A 167 -4.12 5.46 -10.28
N GLN A 168 -4.43 4.94 -11.47
CA GLN A 168 -5.78 4.51 -11.81
C GLN A 168 -6.26 3.36 -10.91
N ARG A 169 -5.43 2.31 -10.73
CA ARG A 169 -5.79 1.19 -9.85
C ARG A 169 -5.98 1.63 -8.39
N ILE A 170 -5.19 2.60 -7.92
CA ILE A 170 -5.38 3.18 -6.58
C ILE A 170 -6.74 3.90 -6.51
N ILE A 171 -7.06 4.74 -7.49
CA ILE A 171 -8.36 5.44 -7.54
C ILE A 171 -9.52 4.43 -7.57
N ASP A 172 -9.40 3.36 -8.37
CA ASP A 172 -10.43 2.33 -8.46
C ASP A 172 -10.64 1.62 -7.12
N GLU A 173 -9.57 1.27 -6.40
CA GLU A 173 -9.66 0.67 -5.06
C GLU A 173 -10.31 1.61 -4.04
N LEU A 174 -10.01 2.90 -4.09
CA LEU A 174 -10.58 3.90 -3.19
C LEU A 174 -12.06 4.15 -3.49
N ASN A 175 -12.42 4.37 -4.76
CA ASN A 175 -13.79 4.64 -5.18
C ASN A 175 -14.71 3.45 -4.90
N ARG A 176 -14.26 2.22 -5.18
CA ARG A 176 -15.06 1.02 -4.89
C ARG A 176 -15.34 0.85 -3.40
N CYS A 177 -14.39 1.22 -2.54
CA CYS A 177 -14.60 1.24 -1.10
C CYS A 177 -15.58 2.36 -0.71
N GLU A 178 -15.41 3.55 -1.26
CA GLU A 178 -16.28 4.69 -0.98
C GLU A 178 -17.73 4.44 -1.39
N ASP A 179 -17.95 3.80 -2.54
CA ASP A 179 -19.28 3.43 -3.02
C ASP A 179 -19.93 2.40 -2.09
N ALA A 180 -19.18 1.42 -1.58
CA ALA A 180 -19.68 0.46 -0.60
C ALA A 180 -20.07 1.13 0.72
N VAL A 181 -19.23 2.04 1.22
CA VAL A 181 -19.50 2.82 2.44
C VAL A 181 -20.74 3.70 2.25
N PHE A 182 -20.82 4.43 1.14
CA PHE A 182 -21.96 5.31 0.87
C PHE A 182 -23.26 4.52 0.73
N GLN A 183 -23.25 3.37 0.06
CA GLN A 183 -24.44 2.50 -0.06
C GLN A 183 -24.91 1.97 1.30
N ALA A 184 -23.98 1.62 2.21
CA ALA A 184 -24.33 1.09 3.53
C ALA A 184 -24.74 2.17 4.53
N THR A 185 -24.20 3.39 4.41
CA THR A 185 -24.26 4.38 5.51
C THR A 185 -24.80 5.75 5.12
N ALA A 186 -24.94 6.03 3.81
CA ALA A 186 -25.20 7.34 3.24
C ALA A 186 -24.16 8.43 3.61
N VAL A 187 -23.01 8.03 4.17
CA VAL A 187 -21.89 8.92 4.52
C VAL A 187 -20.76 8.78 3.50
N ARG A 188 -20.06 9.88 3.25
CA ARG A 188 -18.77 9.90 2.54
C ARG A 188 -17.67 10.37 3.48
N THR A 189 -16.46 9.83 3.31
CA THR A 189 -15.33 10.16 4.17
C THR A 189 -14.24 10.94 3.44
N ALA A 190 -13.64 11.89 4.16
CA ALA A 190 -12.45 12.60 3.69
C ALA A 190 -11.15 11.87 4.07
N CYS A 191 -11.24 10.81 4.88
CA CYS A 191 -10.11 10.11 5.47
C CYS A 191 -9.78 8.83 4.72
N VAL A 192 -8.50 8.62 4.45
CA VAL A 192 -7.98 7.38 3.87
C VAL A 192 -6.72 6.94 4.62
N ARG A 193 -6.55 5.63 4.80
CA ARG A 193 -5.30 5.03 5.28
C ARG A 193 -4.83 3.99 4.27
N PRO A 194 -3.60 4.06 3.75
CA PRO A 194 -3.10 3.05 2.83
C PRO A 194 -2.84 1.72 3.58
N PRO A 195 -3.19 0.57 3.00
CA PRO A 195 -2.82 -0.76 3.48
C PRO A 195 -1.34 -0.85 3.87
N PHE A 196 -1.07 -1.50 5.01
CA PHE A 196 0.27 -1.63 5.61
C PHE A 196 0.96 -0.29 5.97
N GLY A 197 0.30 0.85 5.75
CA GLY A 197 0.90 2.18 5.77
C GLY A 197 1.83 2.50 4.60
N PHE A 198 1.91 1.60 3.62
CA PHE A 198 2.88 1.69 2.55
C PHE A 198 2.38 2.55 1.41
N ARG A 199 3.20 3.48 0.94
CA ARG A 199 2.81 4.44 -0.11
C ARG A 199 3.97 4.83 -1.00
N GLY A 200 3.69 4.95 -2.30
CA GLY A 200 4.63 5.51 -3.28
C GLY A 200 4.24 6.93 -3.70
N PRO A 201 5.07 7.61 -4.52
CA PRO A 201 4.83 8.98 -4.99
C PRO A 201 3.51 9.15 -5.77
N GLN A 202 2.93 8.04 -6.25
CA GLN A 202 1.66 8.03 -6.95
C GLN A 202 0.43 8.07 -6.02
N PHE A 203 0.57 7.72 -4.74
CA PHE A 203 -0.57 7.53 -3.84
C PHE A 203 -1.25 8.85 -3.50
N TYR A 204 -0.50 9.85 -3.02
CA TYR A 204 -1.06 11.16 -2.66
C TYR A 204 -1.87 11.82 -3.80
N PRO A 205 -1.35 11.99 -5.03
CA PRO A 205 -2.14 12.58 -6.11
C PRO A 205 -3.36 11.73 -6.49
N ALA A 206 -3.29 10.40 -6.39
CA ALA A 206 -4.43 9.51 -6.61
C ALA A 206 -5.52 9.71 -5.54
N ALA A 207 -5.14 9.73 -4.26
CA ALA A 207 -6.05 9.99 -3.15
C ALA A 207 -6.72 11.37 -3.26
N ARG A 208 -5.97 12.42 -3.60
CA ARG A 208 -6.52 13.76 -3.82
C ARG A 208 -7.52 13.78 -4.98
N ARG A 209 -7.21 13.10 -6.09
CA ARG A 209 -8.12 12.99 -7.25
C ARG A 209 -9.39 12.21 -6.91
N ALA A 210 -9.30 11.22 -6.03
CA ALA A 210 -10.45 10.46 -5.53
C ALA A 210 -11.25 11.20 -4.43
N GLY A 211 -10.88 12.44 -4.07
CA GLY A 211 -11.63 13.28 -3.14
C GLY A 211 -11.18 13.21 -1.68
N PHE A 212 -10.14 12.42 -1.35
CA PHE A 212 -9.64 12.32 0.02
C PHE A 212 -8.70 13.49 0.33
N SER A 213 -8.94 14.18 1.44
CA SER A 213 -8.13 15.31 1.89
C SER A 213 -7.23 14.96 3.08
N LYS A 214 -7.54 13.90 3.82
CA LYS A 214 -6.78 13.45 5.00
C LYS A 214 -6.23 12.05 4.79
N ILE A 215 -4.91 11.94 4.63
CA ILE A 215 -4.20 10.65 4.69
C ILE A 215 -3.77 10.42 6.13
N VAL A 216 -4.45 9.51 6.82
CA VAL A 216 -4.25 9.29 8.26
C VAL A 216 -3.33 8.10 8.48
N MET A 217 -2.22 8.35 9.16
CA MET A 217 -1.22 7.38 9.59
C MET A 217 -1.33 7.20 11.11
N TRP A 218 -0.25 6.79 11.80
CA TRP A 218 -0.27 6.56 13.24
C TRP A 218 1.05 6.97 13.91
N SER A 219 0.99 7.24 15.21
CA SER A 219 2.16 7.50 16.06
C SER A 219 2.48 6.31 16.97
N VAL A 220 1.46 5.53 17.35
CA VAL A 220 1.56 4.33 18.19
C VAL A 220 0.91 3.15 17.47
N ASN A 221 1.56 1.98 17.53
CA ASN A 221 1.07 0.74 16.93
C ASN A 221 0.92 -0.32 18.03
N GLY A 222 -0.27 -0.92 18.15
CA GLY A 222 -0.56 -2.00 19.10
C GLY A 222 0.03 -3.36 18.71
N TRP A 223 0.42 -3.54 17.44
CA TRP A 223 0.91 -4.80 16.86
C TRP A 223 -0.05 -5.97 17.07
N ASP A 224 -1.35 -5.70 17.00
CA ASP A 224 -2.44 -6.54 17.47
C ASP A 224 -3.06 -7.44 16.39
N TRP A 225 -2.65 -7.32 15.12
CA TRP A 225 -3.17 -8.18 14.05
C TRP A 225 -2.77 -9.65 14.15
N ASN A 226 -1.65 -9.95 14.84
CA ASN A 226 -1.21 -11.34 15.05
C ASN A 226 -1.84 -11.93 16.32
N PRO A 227 -2.23 -13.23 16.30
CA PRO A 227 -2.61 -13.95 17.51
C PRO A 227 -1.51 -13.87 18.57
N GLN A 228 -1.84 -13.37 19.75
CA GLN A 228 -0.90 -13.21 20.86
C GLN A 228 -1.64 -12.98 22.18
N PRO A 229 -0.96 -13.13 23.34
CA PRO A 229 -1.54 -12.76 24.63
C PRO A 229 -1.85 -11.26 24.71
N ALA A 230 -3.00 -10.90 25.28
CA ALA A 230 -3.45 -9.51 25.47
C ALA A 230 -2.43 -8.64 26.20
N CYS A 231 -1.65 -9.21 27.14
CA CYS A 231 -0.62 -8.49 27.88
C CYS A 231 0.48 -7.89 26.99
N ARG A 232 0.76 -8.48 25.82
CA ARG A 232 1.73 -7.93 24.86
C ARG A 232 1.20 -6.67 24.18
N VAL A 233 -0.07 -6.68 23.79
CA VAL A 233 -0.74 -5.48 23.25
C VAL A 233 -0.82 -4.42 24.33
N SER A 234 -1.27 -4.80 25.53
CA SER A 234 -1.37 -3.90 26.69
C SER A 234 -0.03 -3.20 27.00
N ARG A 235 1.09 -3.92 27.05
CA ARG A 235 2.42 -3.31 27.27
C ARG A 235 2.79 -2.27 26.21
N ARG A 236 2.40 -2.49 24.95
CA ARG A 236 2.70 -1.54 23.86
C ARG A 236 1.83 -0.29 23.91
N LEU A 237 0.64 -0.40 24.51
CA LEU A 237 -0.32 0.67 24.70
C LEU A 237 -0.05 1.55 25.93
N GLU A 238 0.83 1.12 26.84
CA GLU A 238 1.22 1.89 28.02
C GLU A 238 1.75 3.30 27.68
N LYS A 239 2.53 3.40 26.61
CA LYS A 239 3.16 4.65 26.16
C LYS A 239 2.20 5.65 25.50
N VAL A 240 0.94 5.28 25.27
CA VAL A 240 -0.04 6.17 24.63
C VAL A 240 -0.19 7.44 25.47
N GLN A 241 -0.17 8.58 24.81
CA GLN A 241 -0.26 9.92 25.40
C GLN A 241 -1.17 10.84 24.58
N GLN A 242 -1.40 12.05 25.08
CA GLN A 242 -2.17 13.07 24.37
C GLN A 242 -1.53 13.34 22.99
N GLY A 243 -2.36 13.48 21.96
CA GLY A 243 -1.91 13.71 20.59
C GLY A 243 -1.59 12.44 19.81
N ASP A 244 -1.51 11.27 20.45
CA ASP A 244 -1.25 10.03 19.73
C ASP A 244 -2.41 9.62 18.82
N ILE A 245 -2.06 9.10 17.65
CA ILE A 245 -2.96 8.29 16.82
C ILE A 245 -2.57 6.84 17.01
N VAL A 246 -3.46 6.07 17.63
CA VAL A 246 -3.24 4.66 17.98
C VAL A 246 -3.81 3.78 16.87
N LEU A 247 -2.94 3.00 16.23
CA LEU A 247 -3.31 1.95 15.28
C LEU A 247 -3.60 0.64 16.01
N LEU A 248 -4.82 0.15 15.83
CA LEU A 248 -5.33 -1.16 16.22
C LEU A 248 -6.11 -1.78 15.05
N HIS A 249 -6.53 -3.03 15.18
CA HIS A 249 -7.25 -3.76 14.14
C HIS A 249 -8.47 -4.45 14.74
N ASP A 250 -9.64 -4.15 14.21
CA ASP A 250 -10.86 -4.91 14.52
C ASP A 250 -11.07 -6.07 13.54
N GLY A 251 -10.35 -6.12 12.41
CA GLY A 251 -10.44 -7.17 11.40
C GLY A 251 -9.11 -7.78 10.94
N ASP A 252 -9.18 -8.49 9.81
CA ASP A 252 -8.04 -8.98 9.04
C ASP A 252 -8.36 -8.93 7.54
N HIS A 253 -7.47 -8.37 6.73
CA HIS A 253 -7.67 -8.34 5.28
C HIS A 253 -7.82 -9.71 4.60
N ARG A 254 -7.50 -10.84 5.26
CA ARG A 254 -7.62 -12.20 4.71
C ARG A 254 -8.88 -12.94 5.18
N ALA A 255 -9.45 -12.55 6.31
CA ALA A 255 -10.64 -13.18 6.88
C ALA A 255 -11.55 -12.14 7.54
N SER A 256 -12.81 -12.09 7.12
CA SER A 256 -13.80 -11.14 7.64
C SER A 256 -14.09 -11.34 9.13
N ASN A 257 -13.86 -12.54 9.66
CA ASN A 257 -14.22 -12.95 11.02
C ASN A 257 -12.99 -13.26 11.90
N ALA A 258 -11.88 -12.57 11.69
CA ALA A 258 -10.65 -12.82 12.44
C ALA A 258 -10.82 -12.57 13.94
N ASP A 259 -10.15 -13.39 14.76
CA ASP A 259 -10.13 -13.19 16.21
C ASP A 259 -9.23 -12.00 16.59
N ARG A 260 -9.81 -11.04 17.30
CA ARG A 260 -9.14 -9.87 17.88
C ARG A 260 -9.49 -9.67 19.35
N ARG A 261 -9.90 -10.72 20.06
CA ARG A 261 -10.27 -10.63 21.49
C ARG A 261 -9.13 -10.11 22.36
N HIS A 262 -7.88 -10.45 22.06
CA HIS A 262 -6.71 -9.93 22.79
C HIS A 262 -6.54 -8.41 22.64
N MET A 263 -7.01 -7.80 21.55
CA MET A 263 -7.07 -6.34 21.40
C MET A 263 -8.18 -5.76 22.28
N LEU A 264 -9.38 -6.36 22.30
CA LEU A 264 -10.48 -5.93 23.15
C LEU A 264 -10.11 -5.96 24.64
N GLU A 265 -9.48 -7.06 25.09
CA GLU A 265 -8.99 -7.20 26.47
C GLU A 265 -7.96 -6.13 26.83
N ALA A 266 -7.06 -5.79 25.90
CA ALA A 266 -6.08 -4.72 26.12
C ALA A 266 -6.75 -3.34 26.21
N LEU A 267 -7.78 -3.07 25.40
CA LEU A 267 -8.54 -1.82 25.49
C LEU A 267 -9.39 -1.73 26.76
N GLU A 268 -10.03 -2.82 27.18
CA GLU A 268 -10.77 -2.86 28.44
C GLU A 268 -9.87 -2.52 29.63
N TYR A 269 -8.62 -2.93 29.59
CA TYR A 269 -7.61 -2.52 30.56
C TYR A 269 -7.24 -1.02 30.45
N TRP A 270 -6.99 -0.50 29.24
CA TRP A 270 -6.39 0.82 29.06
C TRP A 270 -7.37 2.00 29.01
N LEU A 271 -8.57 1.85 28.46
CA LEU A 271 -9.56 2.93 28.37
C LEU A 271 -9.80 3.65 29.70
N PRO A 272 -10.12 2.97 30.83
CA PRO A 272 -10.29 3.65 32.11
C PRO A 272 -8.98 4.30 32.61
N ARG A 273 -7.83 3.70 32.35
CA ARG A 273 -6.52 4.23 32.78
C ARG A 273 -6.13 5.48 32.02
N TRP A 274 -6.39 5.53 30.72
CA TRP A 274 -6.16 6.71 29.90
C TRP A 274 -7.10 7.85 30.30
N LYS A 275 -8.39 7.57 30.56
CA LYS A 275 -9.31 8.58 31.11
C LYS A 275 -8.83 9.10 32.47
N ASN A 276 -8.37 8.23 33.37
CA ASN A 276 -7.82 8.64 34.67
C ASN A 276 -6.53 9.46 34.54
N ARG A 277 -5.76 9.27 33.47
CA ARG A 277 -4.62 10.11 33.10
C ARG A 277 -5.01 11.44 32.45
N GLY A 278 -6.30 11.70 32.26
CA GLY A 278 -6.81 12.93 31.64
C GLY A 278 -6.79 12.94 30.12
N LEU A 279 -6.54 11.80 29.45
CA LEU A 279 -6.54 11.75 27.99
C LEU A 279 -7.94 12.07 27.46
N GLN A 280 -7.98 12.94 26.46
CA GLN A 280 -9.19 13.26 25.69
C GLN A 280 -9.17 12.49 24.38
N PHE A 281 -10.34 12.13 23.86
CA PHE A 281 -10.44 11.31 22.66
C PHE A 281 -11.20 12.01 21.53
N VAL A 282 -10.71 11.83 20.31
CA VAL A 282 -11.30 12.40 19.08
C VAL A 282 -11.37 11.35 17.97
N SER A 283 -12.20 11.66 16.96
CA SER A 283 -12.28 10.93 15.70
C SER A 283 -12.07 11.91 14.53
N PHE A 284 -11.84 11.41 13.31
CA PHE A 284 -11.40 12.24 12.18
C PHE A 284 -12.51 12.81 11.27
N GLY A 285 -13.77 12.44 11.54
CA GLY A 285 -14.94 12.92 10.79
C GLY A 285 -15.45 14.27 11.24
#